data_AF-A0A6L2Q3P5-F1
#
_entry.id   AF-A0A6L2Q3P5-F1
#
_cell.length_a   1.000
_cell.length_b   1.000
_cell.length_c   1.000
_cell.angle_alpha   90.00
_cell.angle_beta   90.00
_cell.angle_gamma   90.00
#
_symmetry.space_group_name_H-M   'P 1'
#
loop_
_entity.id
_entity.type
_entity.pdbx_description
1 polymer ?
#
loop_
_entity_poly.entity_id
_entity_poly.type
_entity_poly.pdbx_seq_one_letter_code
_entity_poly.pdbx_strand_id
1 'polypeptide(L)'
;MFGDCNEISGNSQDTMTDHEESFLKDFFTHVANLGFDKAKELVEHERESRLGQSGPWGMLLTHLPQIAVAERSYGELGFLITKNKGFLRKDNSLKSVYDSARSDFRRVEEATRHSNSDRLPPAFSNELRTINSVANELCLFLTARIELIDLYEKMHLMGMGKQMKYEELLAQVEDIMDRNAPSVPQMCVTPIGNMLSLECELLIHLLKSQLEMQMWKFLPSLMLLHLAHTRLAAWESKLQNRESWKLGFGATFLKTSQLPALLQWLLKLKTAFLAKFSLYFHTTLAQQTSAQEMKVLCSKLQTYDYFHKIQNFQRRYDATAVMLVFDAHGLEDFKGPGYHHPDRPAETPQDLECYPIVVSCPIKPLNHMPNVVQIITERASELAAMDKVVYYFSPRDQRTYVMACTDPRMMLVVVFDSKKDEKESHIRNFVFDLALQLRCNKVFSDLKPNT
;
A
#
# COMPACT_ATOMS: atom_id res chain seq x y z
N MET A 1 -34.80 -34.39 -61.73
CA MET A 1 -33.46 -33.89 -62.12
C MET A 1 -32.96 -33.11 -60.92
N PHE A 2 -32.42 -33.77 -59.90
CA PHE A 2 -31.06 -34.35 -59.78
C PHE A 2 -29.95 -33.30 -59.86
N GLY A 3 -29.09 -33.36 -58.84
CA GLY A 3 -27.91 -32.56 -58.63
C GLY A 3 -28.00 -31.72 -57.35
N ASP A 4 -27.20 -31.90 -56.31
CA ASP A 4 -26.52 -33.05 -55.71
C ASP A 4 -25.92 -32.52 -54.41
N CYS A 5 -25.83 -33.35 -53.38
CA CYS A 5 -25.09 -33.04 -52.17
C CYS A 5 -23.62 -32.74 -52.48
N ASN A 6 -23.03 -31.77 -51.76
CA ASN A 6 -21.69 -31.95 -51.23
C ASN A 6 -21.58 -31.26 -49.88
N GLU A 7 -21.71 -32.08 -48.83
CA GLU A 7 -20.98 -31.90 -47.60
C GLU A 7 -19.49 -31.84 -47.95
N ILE A 8 -18.85 -30.69 -47.69
CA ILE A 8 -17.40 -30.66 -47.50
C ILE A 8 -17.18 -30.43 -46.01
N SER A 9 -17.03 -31.57 -45.35
CA SER A 9 -16.27 -31.81 -44.14
C SER A 9 -15.14 -30.81 -43.89
N GLY A 10 -15.13 -30.27 -42.67
CA GLY A 10 -13.97 -29.93 -41.84
C GLY A 10 -12.74 -29.39 -42.56
N ASN A 11 -12.50 -28.08 -42.40
CA ASN A 11 -11.15 -27.58 -42.29
C ASN A 11 -11.05 -26.78 -41.00
N SER A 12 -10.69 -27.49 -39.92
CA SER A 12 -10.19 -26.91 -38.68
C SER A 12 -8.85 -26.24 -38.99
N GLN A 13 -8.89 -25.04 -39.56
CA GLN A 13 -7.77 -24.12 -39.49
C GLN A 13 -7.89 -23.38 -38.15
N ASP A 14 -7.53 -24.08 -37.07
CA ASP A 14 -7.06 -23.39 -35.88
C ASP A 14 -5.84 -22.56 -36.32
N THR A 15 -6.00 -21.25 -36.29
CA THR A 15 -4.93 -20.29 -36.51
C THR A 15 -3.88 -20.48 -35.42
N MET A 16 -2.63 -20.81 -35.79
CA MET A 16 -1.51 -21.07 -34.86
C MET A 16 -1.36 -20.00 -33.75
N THR A 17 -1.74 -18.74 -34.02
CA THR A 17 -1.71 -17.61 -33.08
C THR A 17 -2.58 -17.79 -31.83
N ASP A 18 -3.68 -18.55 -31.90
CA ASP A 18 -4.60 -18.69 -30.77
C ASP A 18 -4.04 -19.60 -29.67
N HIS A 19 -3.25 -20.62 -30.06
CA HIS A 19 -2.58 -21.51 -29.10
C HIS A 19 -1.52 -20.77 -28.30
N GLU A 20 -0.63 -20.01 -28.98
CA GLU A 20 0.42 -19.24 -28.30
C GLU A 20 -0.16 -18.19 -27.36
N GLU A 21 -1.18 -17.45 -27.79
CA GLU A 21 -1.85 -16.46 -26.95
C GLU A 21 -2.58 -17.10 -25.76
N SER A 22 -3.25 -18.24 -25.97
CA SER A 22 -3.90 -18.99 -24.89
C SER A 22 -2.88 -19.49 -23.87
N PHE A 23 -1.77 -20.09 -24.33
CA PHE A 23 -0.68 -20.54 -23.48
C PHE A 23 -0.11 -19.40 -22.62
N LEU A 24 0.21 -18.26 -23.26
CA LEU A 24 0.75 -17.10 -22.55
C LEU A 24 -0.24 -16.58 -21.52
N LYS A 25 -1.52 -16.48 -21.89
CA LYS A 25 -2.58 -16.06 -20.98
C LYS A 25 -2.68 -16.99 -19.77
N ASP A 26 -2.61 -18.29 -19.96
CA ASP A 26 -2.65 -19.27 -18.87
C ASP A 26 -1.42 -19.16 -17.98
N PHE A 27 -0.23 -19.06 -18.57
CA PHE A 27 1.02 -18.82 -17.85
C PHE A 27 0.93 -17.57 -16.97
N PHE A 28 0.57 -16.41 -17.53
CA PHE A 28 0.46 -15.15 -16.81
C PHE A 28 -0.67 -15.16 -15.78
N THR A 29 -1.77 -15.86 -16.05
CA THR A 29 -2.84 -16.08 -15.07
C THR A 29 -2.34 -16.90 -13.88
N HIS A 30 -1.52 -17.92 -14.10
CA HIS A 30 -0.90 -18.66 -13.01
C HIS A 30 0.06 -17.80 -12.20
N VAL A 31 0.92 -16.99 -12.85
CA VAL A 31 1.83 -16.07 -12.15
C VAL A 31 1.04 -15.04 -11.32
N ALA A 32 0.05 -14.36 -11.91
CA ALA A 32 -0.76 -13.35 -11.23
C ALA A 32 -1.54 -13.90 -10.02
N ASN A 33 -1.88 -15.18 -10.05
CA ASN A 33 -2.57 -15.87 -8.95
C ASN A 33 -1.61 -16.61 -8.00
N LEU A 34 -0.29 -16.35 -8.06
CA LEU A 34 0.74 -16.97 -7.22
C LEU A 34 0.91 -18.50 -7.43
N GLY A 35 0.43 -19.03 -8.55
CA GLY A 35 0.60 -20.41 -8.97
C GLY A 35 1.94 -20.67 -9.66
N PHE A 36 3.05 -20.28 -9.03
CA PHE A 36 4.37 -20.25 -9.68
C PHE A 36 4.88 -21.63 -10.13
N ASP A 37 4.61 -22.69 -9.37
CA ASP A 37 5.05 -24.04 -9.71
C ASP A 37 4.29 -24.56 -10.95
N LYS A 38 2.96 -24.37 -10.99
CA LYS A 38 2.13 -24.68 -12.17
C LYS A 38 2.53 -23.87 -13.40
N ALA A 39 2.87 -22.59 -13.23
CA ALA A 39 3.34 -21.75 -14.33
C ALA A 39 4.62 -22.32 -14.97
N LYS A 40 5.55 -22.85 -14.17
CA LYS A 40 6.76 -23.50 -14.67
C LYS A 40 6.47 -24.83 -15.35
N GLU A 41 5.61 -25.67 -14.77
CA GLU A 41 5.19 -26.94 -15.36
C GLU A 41 4.58 -26.73 -16.76
N LEU A 42 3.75 -25.69 -16.92
CA LEU A 42 3.20 -25.33 -18.23
C LEU A 42 4.29 -25.02 -19.26
N VAL A 43 5.31 -24.23 -18.88
CA VAL A 43 6.42 -23.91 -19.78
C VAL A 43 7.21 -25.15 -20.16
N GLU A 44 7.50 -26.05 -19.22
CA GLU A 44 8.23 -27.29 -19.54
C GLU A 44 7.42 -28.18 -20.50
N HIS A 45 6.12 -28.33 -20.26
CA HIS A 45 5.25 -29.08 -21.17
C HIS A 45 5.21 -28.47 -22.58
N GLU A 46 5.10 -27.13 -22.70
CA GLU A 46 5.12 -26.45 -24.00
C GLU A 46 6.47 -26.66 -24.71
N ARG A 47 7.59 -26.61 -23.98
CA ARG A 47 8.94 -26.88 -24.53
C ARG A 47 9.10 -28.32 -25.01
N GLU A 48 8.55 -29.30 -24.28
CA GLU A 48 8.57 -30.72 -24.65
C GLU A 48 7.69 -30.99 -25.87
N SER A 49 6.53 -30.33 -25.98
CA SER A 49 5.63 -30.48 -27.13
C SER A 49 6.22 -29.94 -28.45
N ARG A 50 7.16 -28.99 -28.35
CA ARG A 50 7.80 -28.32 -29.50
C ARG A 50 9.31 -28.56 -29.55
N LEU A 51 9.76 -29.76 -29.18
CA LEU A 51 11.18 -30.18 -29.20
C LEU A 51 11.87 -29.77 -30.52
N GLY A 52 12.89 -28.91 -30.43
CA GLY A 52 13.72 -28.51 -31.57
C GLY A 52 13.31 -27.21 -32.29
N GLN A 53 12.27 -26.48 -31.83
CA GLN A 53 12.01 -25.14 -32.36
C GLN A 53 13.12 -24.16 -31.94
N SER A 54 13.95 -23.78 -32.93
CA SER A 54 14.87 -22.65 -32.84
C SER A 54 14.17 -21.39 -33.36
N GLY A 55 14.23 -20.29 -32.59
CA GLY A 55 13.59 -19.04 -32.98
C GLY A 55 13.12 -18.18 -31.80
N PRO A 56 12.50 -17.02 -32.07
CA PRO A 56 12.08 -16.07 -31.03
C PRO A 56 11.10 -16.66 -30.00
N TRP A 57 10.20 -17.57 -30.41
CA TRP A 57 9.30 -18.27 -29.49
C TRP A 57 10.06 -19.15 -28.49
N GLY A 58 11.01 -19.96 -28.96
CA GLY A 58 11.85 -20.78 -28.09
C GLY A 58 12.69 -19.95 -27.12
N MET A 59 13.16 -18.78 -27.55
CA MET A 59 13.84 -17.82 -26.66
C MET A 59 12.88 -17.28 -25.60
N LEU A 60 11.65 -16.87 -25.99
CA LEU A 60 10.63 -16.42 -25.05
C LEU A 60 10.34 -17.49 -23.97
N LEU A 61 10.04 -18.72 -24.40
CA LEU A 61 9.77 -19.84 -23.49
C LEU A 61 10.92 -20.11 -22.53
N THR A 62 12.17 -19.95 -22.97
CA THR A 62 13.36 -20.14 -22.13
C THR A 62 13.41 -19.13 -20.97
N HIS A 63 12.90 -17.91 -21.16
CA HIS A 63 12.99 -16.84 -20.19
C HIS A 63 11.75 -16.70 -19.29
N LEU A 64 10.57 -17.13 -19.72
CA LEU A 64 9.32 -17.05 -18.93
C LEU A 64 9.44 -17.60 -17.49
N PRO A 65 10.08 -18.76 -17.22
CA PRO A 65 10.20 -19.29 -15.85
C PRO A 65 10.90 -18.35 -14.86
N GLN A 66 11.76 -17.44 -15.36
CA GLN A 66 12.43 -16.45 -14.52
C GLN A 66 11.44 -15.48 -13.89
N ILE A 67 10.36 -15.11 -14.60
CA ILE A 67 9.29 -14.24 -14.07
C ILE A 67 8.62 -14.89 -12.86
N ALA A 68 8.26 -16.17 -12.97
CA ALA A 68 7.61 -16.89 -11.88
C ALA A 68 8.51 -16.99 -10.63
N VAL A 69 9.83 -17.15 -10.80
CA VAL A 69 10.80 -17.14 -9.69
C VAL A 69 10.90 -15.75 -9.06
N ALA A 70 11.03 -14.72 -9.88
CA ALA A 70 11.18 -13.35 -9.42
C ALA A 70 9.93 -12.86 -8.66
N GLU A 71 8.74 -13.08 -9.22
CA GLU A 71 7.46 -12.69 -8.59
C GLU A 71 7.22 -13.43 -7.27
N ARG A 72 7.59 -14.71 -7.17
CA ARG A 72 7.54 -15.45 -5.90
C ARG A 72 8.39 -14.78 -4.83
N SER A 73 9.63 -14.43 -5.18
CA SER A 73 10.52 -13.74 -4.23
C SER A 73 10.06 -12.31 -3.93
N TYR A 74 9.38 -11.65 -4.86
CA TYR A 74 8.85 -10.31 -4.69
C TYR A 74 7.69 -10.27 -3.70
N GLY A 75 6.71 -11.19 -3.84
CA GLY A 75 5.58 -11.31 -2.92
C GLY A 75 5.99 -11.60 -1.48
N GLU A 76 7.13 -12.27 -1.29
CA GLU A 76 7.75 -12.53 0.02
C GLU A 76 8.68 -11.41 0.51
N LEU A 77 8.69 -10.26 -0.17
CA LEU A 77 9.56 -9.11 0.14
C LEU A 77 11.06 -9.49 0.20
N GLY A 78 11.47 -10.47 -0.62
CA GLY A 78 12.82 -11.02 -0.60
C GLY A 78 13.93 -10.00 -0.92
N PHE A 79 13.59 -8.86 -1.52
CA PHE A 79 14.48 -7.74 -1.77
C PHE A 79 14.86 -6.97 -0.48
N LEU A 80 14.02 -7.00 0.56
CA LEU A 80 14.31 -6.39 1.87
C LEU A 80 15.07 -7.34 2.81
N ILE A 81 15.08 -8.63 2.50
CA ILE A 81 15.78 -9.65 3.29
C ILE A 81 17.26 -9.61 2.91
N THR A 82 18.07 -8.99 3.76
CA THR A 82 19.53 -8.95 3.62
C THR A 82 20.08 -10.35 3.86
N LYS A 83 20.10 -11.21 2.84
CA LYS A 83 20.92 -12.43 2.90
C LYS A 83 22.37 -11.96 2.94
N ASN A 84 23.00 -12.08 4.11
CA ASN A 84 24.40 -11.75 4.41
C ASN A 84 25.24 -11.46 3.16
N LYS A 85 25.60 -10.19 2.95
CA LYS A 85 26.63 -9.77 2.00
C LYS A 85 27.97 -10.30 2.50
N GLY A 86 28.20 -11.61 2.33
CA GLY A 86 29.53 -12.19 2.42
C GLY A 86 30.38 -11.52 1.36
N PHE A 87 31.45 -10.84 1.81
CA PHE A 87 32.54 -10.34 0.96
C PHE A 87 32.83 -11.40 -0.12
N LEU A 88 32.72 -11.06 -1.40
CA LEU A 88 33.02 -11.89 -2.60
C LEU A 88 31.85 -12.62 -3.32
N ARG A 89 30.57 -12.45 -2.96
CA ARG A 89 29.46 -12.95 -3.82
C ARG A 89 28.94 -11.88 -4.78
N LYS A 90 28.86 -12.22 -6.07
CA LYS A 90 28.14 -11.48 -7.12
C LYS A 90 26.77 -11.04 -6.59
N ASP A 91 26.44 -9.75 -6.76
CA ASP A 91 25.14 -9.19 -6.34
C ASP A 91 24.01 -9.99 -7.02
N ASN A 92 23.42 -10.92 -6.26
CA ASN A 92 22.25 -11.72 -6.66
C ASN A 92 21.00 -11.17 -5.97
N SER A 93 20.87 -9.84 -5.99
CA SER A 93 19.70 -9.15 -5.45
C SER A 93 18.49 -9.44 -6.34
N LEU A 94 17.28 -9.40 -5.79
CA LEU A 94 16.08 -9.58 -6.61
C LEU A 94 15.99 -8.54 -7.74
N LYS A 95 16.47 -7.31 -7.50
CA LYS A 95 16.61 -6.27 -8.53
C LYS A 95 17.47 -6.75 -9.71
N SER A 96 18.63 -7.36 -9.44
CA SER A 96 19.49 -7.93 -10.49
C SER A 96 18.84 -9.06 -11.28
N VAL A 97 17.97 -9.85 -10.65
CA VAL A 97 17.19 -10.90 -11.33
C VAL A 97 16.18 -10.28 -12.30
N TYR A 98 15.46 -9.24 -11.87
CA TYR A 98 14.55 -8.50 -12.75
C TYR A 98 15.29 -7.80 -13.90
N ASP A 99 16.44 -7.17 -13.63
CA ASP A 99 17.27 -6.54 -14.66
C ASP A 99 17.80 -7.54 -15.70
N SER A 100 18.23 -8.72 -15.24
CA SER A 100 18.66 -9.81 -16.12
C SER A 100 17.50 -10.29 -16.99
N ALA A 101 16.33 -10.57 -16.39
CA ALA A 101 15.14 -10.99 -17.14
C ALA A 101 14.73 -9.93 -18.17
N ARG A 102 14.75 -8.65 -17.80
CA ARG A 102 14.43 -7.54 -18.72
C ARG A 102 15.40 -7.49 -19.90
N SER A 103 16.69 -7.69 -19.66
CA SER A 103 17.71 -7.76 -20.71
C SER A 103 17.50 -8.96 -21.63
N ASP A 104 17.06 -10.09 -21.07
CA ASP A 104 16.72 -11.30 -21.84
C ASP A 104 15.52 -11.06 -22.77
N PHE A 105 14.45 -10.44 -22.29
CA PHE A 105 13.28 -10.12 -23.13
C PHE A 105 13.57 -9.05 -24.18
N ARG A 106 14.47 -8.10 -23.93
CA ARG A 106 14.97 -7.19 -24.99
C ARG A 106 15.68 -7.95 -26.11
N ARG A 107 16.43 -9.01 -25.79
CA ARG A 107 17.06 -9.87 -26.81
C ARG A 107 16.01 -10.65 -27.62
N VAL A 108 14.90 -11.06 -27.00
CA VAL A 108 13.76 -11.66 -27.72
C VAL A 108 13.16 -10.65 -28.70
N GLU A 109 12.94 -9.41 -28.26
CA GLU A 109 12.45 -8.32 -29.12
C GLU A 109 13.40 -8.07 -30.31
N GLU A 110 14.71 -8.02 -30.07
CA GLU A 110 15.71 -7.90 -31.13
C GLU A 110 15.65 -9.09 -32.11
N ALA A 111 15.55 -10.33 -31.62
CA ALA A 111 15.46 -11.52 -32.48
C ALA A 111 14.22 -11.49 -33.41
N THR A 112 13.10 -10.95 -32.94
CA THR A 112 11.90 -10.76 -33.79
C THR A 112 12.12 -9.71 -34.88
N ARG A 113 12.88 -8.62 -34.62
CA ARG A 113 13.15 -7.55 -35.59
C ARG A 113 14.11 -7.98 -36.71
N HIS A 114 15.07 -8.85 -36.43
CA HIS A 114 16.02 -9.35 -37.42
C HIS A 114 15.41 -10.43 -38.34
N SER A 115 14.23 -10.94 -38.00
CA SER A 115 13.46 -11.84 -38.83
C SER A 115 12.69 -11.02 -39.86
N ASN A 116 13.08 -11.05 -41.15
CA ASN A 116 12.45 -10.28 -42.24
C ASN A 116 10.94 -10.59 -42.40
N SER A 117 10.08 -9.93 -41.62
CA SER A 117 8.63 -10.18 -41.55
C SER A 117 7.93 -10.06 -42.90
N ASP A 118 8.40 -9.15 -43.76
CA ASP A 118 7.75 -8.79 -45.02
C ASP A 118 7.83 -9.87 -46.11
N ARG A 119 8.64 -10.92 -45.91
CA ARG A 119 8.77 -12.05 -46.85
C ARG A 119 8.17 -13.36 -46.32
N LEU A 120 7.61 -13.34 -45.11
CA LEU A 120 7.12 -14.53 -44.42
C LEU A 120 5.60 -14.67 -44.59
N PRO A 121 5.05 -15.90 -44.52
CA PRO A 121 3.60 -16.11 -44.56
C PRO A 121 2.88 -15.30 -43.47
N PRO A 122 1.63 -14.84 -43.70
CA PRO A 122 0.89 -14.00 -42.75
C PRO A 122 0.81 -14.58 -41.33
N ALA A 123 0.62 -15.89 -41.20
CA ALA A 123 0.58 -16.59 -39.91
C ALA A 123 1.86 -16.40 -39.09
N PHE A 124 3.02 -16.61 -39.72
CA PHE A 124 4.33 -16.45 -39.06
C PHE A 124 4.65 -14.97 -38.78
N SER A 125 4.17 -14.06 -39.64
CA SER A 125 4.31 -12.62 -39.40
C SER A 125 3.48 -12.13 -38.20
N ASN A 126 2.31 -12.74 -37.96
CA ASN A 126 1.46 -12.43 -36.81
C ASN A 126 2.07 -12.97 -35.51
N GLU A 127 2.57 -14.20 -35.51
CA GLU A 127 3.28 -14.80 -34.38
C GLU A 127 4.45 -13.92 -33.91
N LEU A 128 5.31 -13.49 -34.86
CA LEU A 128 6.44 -12.59 -34.55
C LEU A 128 5.98 -11.25 -33.96
N ARG A 129 4.86 -10.70 -34.44
CA ARG A 129 4.30 -9.45 -33.91
C ARG A 129 3.78 -9.62 -32.49
N THR A 130 3.11 -10.74 -32.19
CA THR A 130 2.64 -11.07 -30.84
C THR A 130 3.82 -11.24 -29.90
N ILE A 131 4.85 -12.01 -30.29
CA ILE A 131 6.08 -12.20 -29.49
C ILE A 131 6.76 -10.86 -29.19
N ASN A 132 6.90 -9.99 -30.20
CA ASN A 132 7.51 -8.67 -30.04
C ASN A 132 6.71 -7.81 -29.04
N SER A 133 5.39 -7.77 -29.19
CA SER A 133 4.49 -6.99 -28.31
C SER A 133 4.54 -7.49 -26.87
N VAL A 134 4.49 -8.81 -26.68
CA VAL A 134 4.62 -9.44 -25.36
C VAL A 134 5.97 -9.15 -24.73
N ALA A 135 7.08 -9.29 -25.47
CA ALA A 135 8.41 -9.00 -24.95
C ALA A 135 8.57 -7.52 -24.51
N ASN A 136 7.97 -6.59 -25.27
CA ASN A 136 7.95 -5.17 -24.91
C ASN A 136 7.13 -4.92 -23.63
N GLU A 137 5.92 -5.46 -23.53
CA GLU A 137 5.10 -5.32 -22.32
C GLU A 137 5.74 -5.94 -21.08
N LEU A 138 6.44 -7.07 -21.26
CA LEU A 138 7.25 -7.66 -20.19
C LEU A 138 8.39 -6.72 -19.76
N CYS A 139 9.04 -6.02 -20.70
CA CYS A 139 10.07 -5.05 -20.34
C CYS A 139 9.49 -3.88 -19.51
N LEU A 140 8.29 -3.41 -19.81
CA LEU A 140 7.58 -2.39 -19.02
C LEU A 140 7.23 -2.93 -17.63
N PHE A 141 6.62 -4.11 -17.56
CA PHE A 141 6.28 -4.78 -16.30
C PHE A 141 7.50 -4.96 -15.38
N LEU A 142 8.61 -5.48 -15.93
CA LEU A 142 9.85 -5.71 -15.17
C LEU A 142 10.48 -4.38 -14.73
N THR A 143 10.35 -3.31 -15.53
CA THR A 143 10.80 -1.97 -15.14
C THR A 143 9.98 -1.42 -13.98
N ALA A 144 8.65 -1.52 -14.04
CA ALA A 144 7.78 -1.13 -12.93
C ALA A 144 8.12 -1.89 -11.64
N ARG A 145 8.41 -3.19 -11.72
CA ARG A 145 8.82 -3.99 -10.57
C ARG A 145 10.12 -3.52 -9.93
N ILE A 146 11.12 -3.17 -10.74
CA ILE A 146 12.38 -2.61 -10.28
C ILE A 146 12.14 -1.27 -9.56
N GLU A 147 11.32 -0.39 -10.14
CA GLU A 147 10.98 0.89 -9.53
C GLU A 147 10.18 0.73 -8.22
N LEU A 148 9.26 -0.25 -8.16
CA LEU A 148 8.53 -0.58 -6.93
C LEU A 148 9.44 -1.14 -5.83
N ILE A 149 10.47 -1.95 -6.18
CA ILE A 149 11.49 -2.39 -5.21
C ILE A 149 12.15 -1.17 -4.58
N ASP A 150 12.59 -0.22 -5.40
CA ASP A 150 13.24 1.01 -4.93
C ASP A 150 12.29 1.85 -4.04
N LEU A 151 11.01 1.92 -4.43
CA LEU A 151 9.97 2.59 -3.64
C LEU A 151 9.78 1.93 -2.27
N TYR A 152 9.70 0.60 -2.21
CA TYR A 152 9.53 -0.14 -0.96
C TYR A 152 10.76 -0.04 -0.04
N GLU A 153 11.97 -0.10 -0.60
CA GLU A 153 13.20 0.15 0.15
C GLU A 153 13.23 1.57 0.74
N LYS A 154 12.83 2.56 -0.05
CA LYS A 154 12.69 3.95 0.40
C LYS A 154 11.64 4.10 1.49
N MET A 155 10.48 3.46 1.35
CA MET A 155 9.42 3.42 2.36
C MET A 155 9.93 2.85 3.69
N HIS A 156 10.68 1.74 3.65
CA HIS A 156 11.28 1.14 4.83
C HIS A 156 12.25 2.09 5.54
N LEU A 157 13.16 2.72 4.79
CA LEU A 157 14.12 3.69 5.33
C LEU A 157 13.41 4.91 5.94
N MET A 158 12.37 5.44 5.28
CA MET A 158 11.55 6.52 5.82
C MET A 158 10.82 6.11 7.11
N GLY A 159 10.36 4.87 7.19
CA GLY A 159 9.73 4.31 8.39
C GLY A 159 10.64 4.26 9.62
N MET A 160 11.96 4.20 9.42
CA MET A 160 12.94 4.33 10.52
C MET A 160 13.21 5.78 10.93
N GLY A 161 12.75 6.75 10.12
CA GLY A 161 12.90 8.17 10.37
C GLY A 161 11.84 8.73 11.34
N LYS A 162 11.88 10.06 11.51
CA LYS A 162 10.98 10.80 12.40
C LYS A 162 9.61 11.08 11.78
N GLN A 163 9.57 11.27 10.47
CA GLN A 163 8.40 11.68 9.71
C GLN A 163 8.37 10.99 8.35
N MET A 164 7.19 10.52 7.97
CA MET A 164 6.91 10.02 6.62
C MET A 164 6.59 11.18 5.67
N LYS A 165 7.08 11.09 4.43
CA LYS A 165 6.76 12.05 3.36
C LYS A 165 5.78 11.42 2.38
N TYR A 166 4.49 11.44 2.74
CA TYR A 166 3.46 10.69 2.02
C TYR A 166 3.21 11.25 0.60
N GLU A 167 3.32 12.56 0.41
CA GLU A 167 3.16 13.23 -0.88
C GLU A 167 4.23 12.78 -1.87
N GLU A 168 5.48 12.70 -1.41
CA GLU A 168 6.61 12.24 -2.21
C GLU A 168 6.44 10.77 -2.62
N LEU A 169 5.98 9.91 -1.70
CA LEU A 169 5.71 8.50 -1.99
C LEU A 169 4.53 8.31 -2.95
N LEU A 170 3.47 9.12 -2.79
CA LEU A 170 2.29 9.09 -3.64
C LEU A 170 2.65 9.46 -5.08
N ALA A 171 3.36 10.58 -5.28
CA ALA A 171 3.77 11.02 -6.60
C ALA A 171 4.63 9.98 -7.33
N GLN A 172 5.50 9.27 -6.60
CA GLN A 172 6.30 8.19 -7.17
C GLN A 172 5.46 6.99 -7.61
N VAL A 173 4.48 6.53 -6.82
CA VAL A 173 3.66 5.38 -7.24
C VAL A 173 2.73 5.72 -8.40
N GLU A 174 2.21 6.95 -8.46
CA GLU A 174 1.44 7.44 -9.61
C GLU A 174 2.29 7.48 -10.88
N ASP A 175 3.50 8.03 -10.79
CA ASP A 175 4.47 8.09 -11.90
C ASP A 175 4.90 6.68 -12.38
N ILE A 176 5.14 5.73 -11.46
CA ILE A 176 5.41 4.33 -11.83
C ILE A 176 4.23 3.73 -12.60
N MET A 177 3.00 3.96 -12.12
CA MET A 177 1.79 3.42 -12.75
C MET A 177 1.57 4.02 -14.15
N ASP A 178 1.77 5.32 -14.31
CA ASP A 178 1.53 6.03 -15.57
C ASP A 178 2.61 5.73 -16.63
N ARG A 179 3.90 5.72 -16.25
CA ARG A 179 5.00 5.50 -17.21
C ARG A 179 5.11 4.08 -17.74
N ASN A 180 4.68 3.10 -16.95
CA ASN A 180 4.82 1.69 -17.29
C ASN A 180 3.52 1.06 -17.80
N ALA A 181 2.46 1.85 -18.01
CA ALA A 181 1.24 1.39 -18.65
C ALA A 181 1.43 1.26 -20.17
N PRO A 182 1.18 0.09 -20.78
CA PRO A 182 1.22 -0.03 -22.23
C PRO A 182 0.07 0.76 -22.87
N SER A 183 0.32 1.38 -24.03
CA SER A 183 -0.70 2.15 -24.74
C SER A 183 -1.85 1.27 -25.25
N VAL A 184 -1.57 0.02 -25.63
CA VAL A 184 -2.55 -1.00 -26.01
C VAL A 184 -2.09 -2.33 -25.40
N PRO A 185 -2.67 -2.78 -24.27
CA PRO A 185 -2.26 -4.01 -23.60
C PRO A 185 -2.59 -5.26 -24.42
N GLN A 186 -1.67 -6.21 -24.50
CA GLN A 186 -1.93 -7.55 -25.01
C GLN A 186 -2.82 -8.32 -24.02
N MET A 187 -3.84 -8.98 -24.56
CA MET A 187 -4.81 -9.73 -23.74
C MET A 187 -4.16 -10.86 -22.94
N CYS A 188 -3.08 -11.46 -23.45
CA CYS A 188 -2.36 -12.53 -22.76
C CYS A 188 -1.55 -12.01 -21.56
N VAL A 189 -1.03 -10.78 -21.60
CA VAL A 189 -0.21 -10.17 -20.51
C VAL A 189 -1.08 -9.47 -19.46
N THR A 190 -2.33 -9.15 -19.81
CA THR A 190 -3.32 -8.49 -18.95
C THR A 190 -3.42 -9.06 -17.51
N PRO A 191 -3.33 -10.39 -17.25
CA PRO A 191 -3.37 -10.90 -15.89
C PRO A 191 -2.27 -10.34 -14.96
N ILE A 192 -1.01 -10.28 -15.42
CA ILE A 192 0.09 -9.73 -14.61
C ILE A 192 0.06 -8.20 -14.60
N GLY A 193 -0.41 -7.56 -15.67
CA GLY A 193 -0.67 -6.12 -15.69
C GLY A 193 -1.69 -5.71 -14.63
N ASN A 194 -2.81 -6.41 -14.55
CA ASN A 194 -3.85 -6.18 -13.54
C ASN A 194 -3.36 -6.39 -12.11
N MET A 195 -2.46 -7.37 -11.89
CA MET A 195 -1.84 -7.59 -10.58
C MET A 195 -0.97 -6.39 -10.17
N LEU A 196 -0.13 -5.89 -11.09
CA LEU A 196 0.69 -4.70 -10.88
C LEU A 196 -0.18 -3.45 -10.62
N SER A 197 -1.19 -3.22 -11.45
CA SER A 197 -2.12 -2.08 -11.28
C SER A 197 -2.86 -2.15 -9.94
N LEU A 198 -3.33 -3.34 -9.53
CA LEU A 198 -3.99 -3.53 -8.23
C LEU A 198 -3.07 -3.12 -7.07
N GLU A 199 -1.80 -3.51 -7.12
CA GLU A 199 -0.81 -3.15 -6.10
C GLU A 199 -0.57 -1.63 -6.03
N CYS A 200 -0.30 -1.00 -7.18
CA CYS A 200 -0.10 0.45 -7.28
C CYS A 200 -1.34 1.22 -6.80
N GLU A 201 -2.54 0.84 -7.25
CA GLU A 201 -3.79 1.44 -6.82
C GLU A 201 -4.02 1.32 -5.31
N LEU A 202 -3.71 0.16 -4.71
CA LEU A 202 -3.82 -0.02 -3.26
C LEU A 202 -2.89 0.93 -2.50
N LEU A 203 -1.64 1.06 -2.95
CA LEU A 203 -0.70 2.04 -2.38
C LEU A 203 -1.23 3.46 -2.55
N ILE A 204 -1.72 3.83 -3.74
CA ILE A 204 -2.30 5.16 -4.03
C ILE A 204 -3.47 5.46 -3.10
N HIS A 205 -4.46 4.56 -2.99
CA HIS A 205 -5.61 4.76 -2.12
C HIS A 205 -5.20 4.91 -0.64
N LEU A 206 -4.27 4.08 -0.16
CA LEU A 206 -3.79 4.15 1.22
C LEU A 206 -3.02 5.45 1.48
N LEU A 207 -2.06 5.80 0.61
CA LEU A 207 -1.26 7.03 0.76
C LEU A 207 -2.12 8.30 0.65
N LYS A 208 -3.05 8.36 -0.33
CA LYS A 208 -4.03 9.46 -0.43
C LYS A 208 -4.89 9.55 0.82
N SER A 209 -5.37 8.42 1.35
CA SER A 209 -6.19 8.45 2.58
C SER A 209 -5.42 9.04 3.77
N GLN A 210 -4.11 8.79 3.86
CA GLN A 210 -3.26 9.37 4.90
C GLN A 210 -3.12 10.88 4.75
N LEU A 211 -2.92 11.38 3.54
CA LEU A 211 -2.85 12.82 3.26
C LEU A 211 -4.17 13.52 3.59
N GLU A 212 -5.30 12.93 3.19
CA GLU A 212 -6.62 13.47 3.51
C GLU A 212 -6.89 13.48 5.03
N MET A 213 -6.40 12.48 5.77
CA MET A 213 -6.46 12.45 7.23
C MET A 213 -5.60 13.53 7.89
N GLN A 214 -4.40 13.81 7.34
CA GLN A 214 -3.53 14.90 7.81
C GLN A 214 -4.16 16.28 7.65
N MET A 215 -5.06 16.41 6.68
CA MET A 215 -5.87 17.61 6.44
C MET A 215 -7.24 17.58 7.12
N TRP A 216 -7.48 16.56 7.96
CA TRP A 216 -8.72 16.35 8.70
C TRP A 216 -9.99 16.29 7.82
N LYS A 217 -9.88 15.74 6.60
CA LYS A 217 -10.99 15.59 5.65
C LYS A 217 -11.65 14.21 5.78
N PHE A 218 -12.82 14.18 6.43
CA PHE A 218 -13.52 12.94 6.78
C PHE A 218 -13.91 12.07 5.57
N LEU A 219 -14.76 12.58 4.69
CA LEU A 219 -15.36 11.79 3.61
C LEU A 219 -14.33 11.28 2.59
N PRO A 220 -13.37 12.10 2.10
CA PRO A 220 -12.32 11.60 1.22
C PRO A 220 -11.50 10.48 1.85
N SER A 221 -11.08 10.65 3.11
CA SER A 221 -10.34 9.63 3.86
C SER A 221 -11.14 8.32 3.98
N LEU A 222 -12.43 8.42 4.33
CA LEU A 222 -13.32 7.26 4.48
C LEU A 222 -13.48 6.49 3.17
N MET A 223 -13.77 7.20 2.07
CA MET A 223 -13.96 6.58 0.76
C MET A 223 -12.70 5.85 0.31
N LEU A 224 -11.54 6.50 0.40
CA LEU A 224 -10.26 5.92 -0.01
C LEU A 224 -9.90 4.68 0.83
N LEU A 225 -10.09 4.73 2.15
CA LEU A 225 -9.90 3.56 3.01
C LEU A 225 -10.86 2.42 2.68
N HIS A 226 -12.12 2.74 2.35
CA HIS A 226 -13.11 1.75 1.95
C HIS A 226 -12.75 1.10 0.61
N LEU A 227 -12.33 1.88 -0.39
CA LEU A 227 -11.82 1.39 -1.67
C LEU A 227 -10.66 0.42 -1.47
N ALA A 228 -9.65 0.81 -0.67
CA ALA A 228 -8.52 -0.05 -0.34
C ALA A 228 -8.96 -1.32 0.38
N HIS A 229 -9.89 -1.22 1.35
CA HIS A 229 -10.42 -2.37 2.07
C HIS A 229 -11.11 -3.37 1.15
N THR A 230 -12.01 -2.91 0.29
CA THR A 230 -12.78 -3.75 -0.64
C THR A 230 -11.86 -4.48 -1.61
N ARG A 231 -10.86 -3.78 -2.17
CA ARG A 231 -9.88 -4.40 -3.08
C ARG A 231 -8.97 -5.40 -2.37
N LEU A 232 -8.48 -5.09 -1.16
CA LEU A 232 -7.68 -6.03 -0.35
C LEU A 232 -8.46 -7.28 0.02
N ALA A 233 -9.71 -7.14 0.47
CA ALA A 233 -10.56 -8.27 0.83
C ALA A 233 -10.84 -9.18 -0.38
N ALA A 234 -11.07 -8.58 -1.55
CA ALA A 234 -11.23 -9.34 -2.79
C ALA A 234 -9.95 -10.08 -3.19
N TRP A 235 -8.77 -9.45 -3.02
CA TRP A 235 -7.48 -10.11 -3.27
C TRP A 235 -7.25 -11.27 -2.29
N GLU A 236 -7.47 -11.06 -1.00
CA GLU A 236 -7.32 -12.09 0.03
C GLU A 236 -8.24 -13.30 -0.22
N SER A 237 -9.52 -13.05 -0.53
CA SER A 237 -10.49 -14.12 -0.81
C SER A 237 -10.09 -14.97 -2.02
N LYS A 238 -9.55 -14.36 -3.08
CA LYS A 238 -9.06 -15.09 -4.26
C LYS A 238 -7.93 -16.06 -3.90
N LEU A 239 -7.08 -15.73 -2.92
CA LEU A 239 -5.98 -16.58 -2.50
C LEU A 239 -6.45 -17.72 -1.58
N GLN A 240 -7.31 -17.43 -0.60
CA GLN A 240 -7.84 -18.43 0.34
C GLN A 240 -8.62 -19.56 -0.35
N ASN A 241 -9.38 -19.23 -1.41
CA ASN A 241 -10.16 -20.22 -2.16
C ASN A 241 -9.28 -21.29 -2.86
N ARG A 242 -7.98 -21.05 -3.08
CA ARG A 242 -7.06 -22.01 -3.72
C ARG A 242 -6.40 -22.98 -2.74
N GLU A 243 -6.24 -22.60 -1.47
CA GLU A 243 -5.55 -23.41 -0.45
C GLU A 243 -6.45 -24.46 0.21
N SER A 244 -7.75 -24.43 -0.09
CA SER A 244 -8.79 -25.33 0.42
C SER A 244 -8.58 -26.82 0.13
N TRP A 245 -7.56 -27.21 -0.64
CA TRP A 245 -7.22 -28.60 -0.95
C TRP A 245 -6.05 -29.17 -0.14
N LYS A 246 -5.39 -28.37 0.73
CA LYS A 246 -4.33 -28.83 1.65
C LYS A 246 -4.81 -29.11 3.08
N LEU A 247 -6.08 -29.46 3.27
CA LEU A 247 -6.61 -30.01 4.53
C LEU A 247 -6.23 -31.50 4.67
N GLY A 248 -4.92 -31.78 4.67
CA GLY A 248 -4.38 -33.02 5.20
C GLY A 248 -4.16 -32.85 6.71
N PHE A 249 -4.73 -33.76 7.51
CA PHE A 249 -4.63 -33.85 8.96
C PHE A 249 -3.23 -33.45 9.49
N GLY A 250 -3.08 -32.22 10.00
CA GLY A 250 -1.81 -31.76 10.59
C GLY A 250 -1.58 -30.23 10.64
N ALA A 251 -2.32 -29.43 9.87
CA ALA A 251 -2.06 -28.00 9.71
C ALA A 251 -2.39 -27.10 10.94
N THR A 252 -2.98 -27.64 12.00
CA THR A 252 -3.40 -26.83 13.17
C THR A 252 -2.24 -26.42 14.09
N PHE A 253 -1.01 -26.93 13.88
CA PHE A 253 0.14 -26.67 14.77
C PHE A 253 1.18 -25.66 14.24
N LEU A 254 1.10 -25.19 12.99
CA LEU A 254 1.98 -24.15 12.46
C LEU A 254 1.15 -22.93 12.02
N LYS A 255 0.99 -21.97 12.94
CA LYS A 255 0.30 -20.67 12.72
C LYS A 255 1.12 -19.70 11.84
N THR A 256 1.73 -20.16 10.76
CA THR A 256 2.30 -19.26 9.75
C THR A 256 1.18 -18.90 8.79
N SER A 257 0.78 -17.62 8.78
CA SER A 257 -0.19 -17.08 7.81
C SER A 257 0.26 -17.44 6.39
N GLN A 258 -0.63 -18.07 5.61
CA GLN A 258 -0.33 -18.58 4.26
C GLN A 258 -0.33 -17.46 3.19
N LEU A 259 -0.64 -16.21 3.56
CA LEU A 259 -0.63 -15.08 2.63
C LEU A 259 0.80 -14.58 2.38
N PRO A 260 1.12 -14.09 1.17
CA PRO A 260 2.42 -13.48 0.88
C PRO A 260 2.75 -12.31 1.82
N ALA A 261 4.03 -12.16 2.17
CA ALA A 261 4.49 -11.12 3.09
C ALA A 261 4.04 -9.70 2.68
N LEU A 262 4.06 -9.39 1.38
CA LEU A 262 3.60 -8.09 0.86
C LEU A 262 2.12 -7.84 1.16
N LEU A 263 1.25 -8.83 0.91
CA LEU A 263 -0.18 -8.70 1.18
C LEU A 263 -0.46 -8.57 2.69
N GLN A 264 0.24 -9.35 3.51
CA GLN A 264 0.16 -9.21 4.96
C GLN A 264 0.55 -7.80 5.43
N TRP A 265 1.59 -7.22 4.84
CA TRP A 265 2.00 -5.86 5.14
C TRP A 265 0.96 -4.82 4.71
N LEU A 266 0.39 -4.93 3.51
CA LEU A 266 -0.69 -4.04 3.05
C LEU A 266 -1.92 -4.08 3.98
N LEU A 267 -2.28 -5.28 4.47
CA LEU A 267 -3.35 -5.44 5.47
C LEU A 267 -3.02 -4.76 6.81
N LYS A 268 -1.77 -4.86 7.26
CA LYS A 268 -1.28 -4.15 8.45
C LYS A 268 -1.30 -2.64 8.26
N LEU A 269 -0.84 -2.14 7.11
CA LEU A 269 -0.84 -0.72 6.75
C LEU A 269 -2.26 -0.15 6.77
N LYS A 270 -3.20 -0.81 6.07
CA LYS A 270 -4.62 -0.44 6.09
C LYS A 270 -5.19 -0.41 7.51
N THR A 271 -4.79 -1.34 8.37
CA THR A 271 -5.27 -1.42 9.75
C THR A 271 -4.71 -0.29 10.62
N ALA A 272 -3.44 0.07 10.46
CA ALA A 272 -2.84 1.23 11.13
C ALA A 272 -3.55 2.54 10.72
N PHE A 273 -3.82 2.71 9.43
CA PHE A 273 -4.54 3.89 8.93
C PHE A 273 -6.00 3.93 9.40
N LEU A 274 -6.68 2.78 9.44
CA LEU A 274 -8.03 2.70 9.99
C LEU A 274 -8.09 3.06 11.49
N ALA A 275 -7.08 2.66 12.26
CA ALA A 275 -7.00 3.02 13.67
C ALA A 275 -6.81 4.53 13.88
N LYS A 276 -5.93 5.16 13.08
CA LYS A 276 -5.75 6.61 13.06
C LYS A 276 -7.03 7.34 12.66
N PHE A 277 -7.67 6.90 11.56
CA PHE A 277 -8.96 7.41 11.10
C PHE A 277 -10.01 7.37 12.22
N SER A 278 -10.12 6.24 12.91
CA SER A 278 -11.09 6.04 13.97
C SER A 278 -10.88 7.01 15.15
N LEU A 279 -9.64 7.39 15.44
CA LEU A 279 -9.35 8.41 16.45
C LEU A 279 -9.63 9.83 15.95
N TYR A 280 -9.13 10.19 14.77
CA TYR A 280 -9.23 11.55 14.21
C TYR A 280 -10.67 11.95 13.91
N PHE A 281 -11.52 10.97 13.63
CA PHE A 281 -12.93 11.19 13.37
C PHE A 281 -13.82 10.54 14.42
N HIS A 282 -13.29 10.24 15.62
CA HIS A 282 -14.04 9.59 16.69
C HIS A 282 -15.36 10.31 17.00
N THR A 283 -15.31 11.64 17.11
CA THR A 283 -16.52 12.45 17.38
C THR A 283 -17.53 12.37 16.24
N THR A 284 -17.09 12.46 14.99
CA THR A 284 -17.97 12.33 13.81
C THR A 284 -18.58 10.94 13.73
N LEU A 285 -17.78 9.89 13.92
CA LEU A 285 -18.23 8.49 13.93
C LEU A 285 -19.25 8.25 15.05
N ALA A 286 -18.98 8.72 16.27
CA ALA A 286 -19.90 8.57 17.39
C ALA A 286 -21.25 9.31 17.19
N GLN A 287 -21.26 10.38 16.37
CA GLN A 287 -22.48 11.11 16.02
C GLN A 287 -23.26 10.45 14.88
N GLN A 288 -22.58 9.73 13.98
CA GLN A 288 -23.15 9.14 12.77
C GLN A 288 -23.40 7.63 12.87
N THR A 289 -23.01 7.00 13.98
CA THR A 289 -23.20 5.57 14.24
C THR A 289 -23.86 5.35 15.58
N SER A 290 -24.46 4.18 15.77
CA SER A 290 -24.95 3.75 17.06
C SER A 290 -23.80 3.38 18.01
N ALA A 291 -24.06 3.44 19.32
CA ALA A 291 -23.09 3.01 20.33
C ALA A 291 -22.63 1.55 20.16
N GLN A 292 -23.50 0.68 19.62
CA GLN A 292 -23.16 -0.71 19.34
C GLN A 292 -22.22 -0.83 18.15
N GLU A 293 -22.46 -0.10 17.07
CA GLU A 293 -21.57 -0.06 15.90
C GLU A 293 -20.20 0.49 16.27
N MET A 294 -20.15 1.54 17.10
CA MET A 294 -18.90 2.09 17.60
C MET A 294 -18.11 1.07 18.43
N LYS A 295 -18.78 0.31 19.30
CA LYS A 295 -18.14 -0.81 20.03
C LYS A 295 -17.60 -1.88 19.09
N VAL A 296 -18.36 -2.23 18.05
CA VAL A 296 -17.92 -3.20 17.04
C VAL A 296 -16.69 -2.67 16.31
N LEU A 297 -16.66 -1.40 15.90
CA LEU A 297 -15.51 -0.75 15.29
C LEU A 297 -14.28 -0.83 16.21
N CYS A 298 -14.39 -0.39 17.46
CA CYS A 298 -13.33 -0.46 18.46
C CYS A 298 -12.81 -1.90 18.66
N SER A 299 -13.71 -2.88 18.73
CA SER A 299 -13.32 -4.30 18.92
C SER A 299 -12.46 -4.83 17.76
N LYS A 300 -12.70 -4.38 16.52
CA LYS A 300 -11.90 -4.74 15.33
C LYS A 300 -10.51 -4.10 15.34
N LEU A 301 -10.34 -2.96 16.01
CA LEU A 301 -9.03 -2.29 16.12
C LEU A 301 -8.09 -2.99 17.12
N GLN A 302 -8.64 -3.82 18.03
CA GLN A 302 -7.90 -4.59 19.03
C GLN A 302 -6.83 -3.74 19.76
N THR A 303 -5.54 -3.96 19.51
CA THR A 303 -4.41 -3.27 20.14
C THR A 303 -4.20 -1.83 19.66
N TYR A 304 -4.95 -1.40 18.64
CA TYR A 304 -4.88 -0.07 18.03
C TYR A 304 -6.06 0.85 18.41
N ASP A 305 -6.87 0.50 19.42
CA ASP A 305 -7.87 1.43 19.96
C ASP A 305 -7.20 2.57 20.73
N TYR A 306 -6.83 3.63 20.01
CA TYR A 306 -6.15 4.79 20.57
C TYR A 306 -7.05 5.61 21.50
N PHE A 307 -8.36 5.65 21.24
CA PHE A 307 -9.28 6.41 22.09
C PHE A 307 -9.39 5.74 23.47
N HIS A 308 -9.48 4.41 23.51
CA HIS A 308 -9.45 3.67 24.77
C HIS A 308 -8.12 3.84 25.52
N LYS A 309 -6.97 3.84 24.80
CA LYS A 309 -5.66 4.16 25.41
C LYS A 309 -5.64 5.54 26.05
N ILE A 310 -6.17 6.55 25.38
CA ILE A 310 -6.30 7.92 25.90
C ILE A 310 -7.18 7.95 27.16
N GLN A 311 -8.33 7.28 27.13
CA GLN A 311 -9.23 7.19 28.30
C GLN A 311 -8.54 6.55 29.51
N ASN A 312 -7.83 5.44 29.29
CA ASN A 312 -7.13 4.74 30.36
C ASN A 312 -5.98 5.59 30.93
N PHE A 313 -5.22 6.28 30.07
CA PHE A 313 -4.18 7.20 30.52
C PHE A 313 -4.77 8.35 31.35
N GLN A 314 -5.83 8.99 30.84
CA GLN A 314 -6.50 10.11 31.48
C GLN A 314 -6.95 9.74 32.90
N ARG A 315 -7.64 8.60 33.07
CA ARG A 315 -8.10 8.13 34.39
C ARG A 315 -6.96 7.70 35.30
N ARG A 316 -5.94 7.03 34.76
CA ARG A 316 -4.83 6.46 35.55
C ARG A 316 -3.93 7.54 36.17
N TYR A 317 -3.72 8.63 35.44
CA TYR A 317 -2.80 9.70 35.85
C TYR A 317 -3.50 11.00 36.25
N ASP A 318 -4.83 10.96 36.34
CA ASP A 318 -5.67 12.11 36.70
C ASP A 318 -5.36 13.35 35.84
N ALA A 319 -5.24 13.12 34.52
CA ALA A 319 -5.08 14.22 33.58
C ALA A 319 -6.43 14.95 33.46
N THR A 320 -6.40 16.28 33.54
CA THR A 320 -7.58 17.13 33.36
C THR A 320 -8.20 16.89 31.99
N ALA A 321 -7.36 16.84 30.96
CA ALA A 321 -7.78 16.51 29.61
C ALA A 321 -6.64 15.91 28.78
N VAL A 322 -7.01 15.05 27.83
CA VAL A 322 -6.17 14.63 26.71
C VAL A 322 -6.93 14.92 25.44
N MET A 323 -6.34 15.68 24.51
CA MET A 323 -7.00 16.13 23.30
C MET A 323 -6.09 16.10 22.08
N LEU A 324 -6.69 15.97 20.91
CA LEU A 324 -6.06 16.33 19.64
C LEU A 324 -6.58 17.69 19.19
N VAL A 325 -5.66 18.54 18.77
CA VAL A 325 -5.93 19.87 18.23
C VAL A 325 -5.44 19.92 16.79
N PHE A 326 -6.29 20.38 15.89
CA PHE A 326 -5.94 20.58 14.48
C PHE A 326 -5.56 22.04 14.24
N ASP A 327 -4.57 22.28 13.40
CA ASP A 327 -4.18 23.62 12.96
C ASP A 327 -4.78 23.92 11.58
N ALA A 328 -5.88 24.67 11.59
CA ALA A 328 -6.58 25.16 10.40
C ALA A 328 -6.04 26.52 9.91
N HIS A 329 -5.00 27.08 10.54
CA HIS A 329 -4.45 28.36 10.11
C HIS A 329 -3.98 28.29 8.65
N GLY A 330 -4.38 29.29 7.87
CA GLY A 330 -4.04 29.43 6.45
C GLY A 330 -4.78 28.47 5.52
N LEU A 331 -5.83 27.77 6.00
CA LEU A 331 -6.69 26.95 5.15
C LEU A 331 -7.95 27.74 4.78
N GLU A 332 -8.01 28.20 3.54
CA GLU A 332 -9.13 29.02 3.03
C GLU A 332 -10.44 28.22 2.90
N ASP A 333 -10.35 26.94 2.53
CA ASP A 333 -11.50 26.06 2.29
C ASP A 333 -11.86 25.15 3.49
N PHE A 334 -11.39 25.48 4.69
CA PHE A 334 -11.64 24.63 5.85
C PHE A 334 -13.09 24.73 6.32
N LYS A 335 -13.82 23.60 6.26
CA LYS A 335 -15.22 23.51 6.73
C LYS A 335 -15.39 22.67 7.99
N GLY A 336 -14.30 22.14 8.56
CA GLY A 336 -14.37 21.16 9.65
C GLY A 336 -14.70 19.73 9.18
N PRO A 337 -14.85 18.77 10.12
CA PRO A 337 -15.03 17.36 9.80
C PRO A 337 -16.48 17.06 9.39
N GLY A 338 -16.67 16.01 8.60
CA GLY A 338 -18.00 15.55 8.18
C GLY A 338 -18.41 16.02 6.78
N TYR A 339 -19.70 15.88 6.47
CA TYR A 339 -20.26 16.27 5.17
C TYR A 339 -20.70 17.74 5.21
N HIS A 340 -20.23 18.51 4.22
CA HIS A 340 -20.65 19.88 3.99
C HIS A 340 -21.19 20.00 2.57
N HIS A 341 -22.31 20.69 2.40
CA HIS A 341 -22.87 20.95 1.09
C HIS A 341 -21.86 21.74 0.22
N PRO A 342 -21.64 21.38 -1.06
CA PRO A 342 -20.68 22.06 -1.93
C PRO A 342 -20.91 23.57 -1.99
N ASP A 343 -22.17 23.98 -2.12
CA ASP A 343 -22.58 25.39 -2.24
C ASP A 343 -22.57 26.18 -0.93
N ARG A 344 -22.31 25.53 0.22
CA ARG A 344 -22.17 26.25 1.49
C ARG A 344 -20.80 26.95 1.49
N PRO A 345 -20.74 28.29 1.62
CA PRO A 345 -19.47 28.99 1.68
C PRO A 345 -18.66 28.51 2.90
N ALA A 346 -17.35 28.34 2.73
CA ALA A 346 -16.44 28.16 3.85
C ALA A 346 -16.29 29.50 4.56
N GLU A 347 -16.53 29.52 5.87
CA GLU A 347 -16.14 30.67 6.70
C GLU A 347 -14.70 30.42 7.15
N THR A 348 -13.79 31.34 6.82
CA THR A 348 -12.40 31.22 7.26
C THR A 348 -12.34 31.36 8.78
N PRO A 349 -11.82 30.37 9.51
CA PRO A 349 -11.75 30.43 10.96
C PRO A 349 -10.90 31.63 11.40
N GLN A 350 -11.31 32.31 12.49
CA GLN A 350 -10.56 33.42 13.08
C GLN A 350 -10.06 33.07 14.49
N ASP A 351 -8.86 33.56 14.83
CA ASP A 351 -8.24 33.43 16.15
C ASP A 351 -8.23 31.98 16.70
N LEU A 352 -8.97 31.73 17.78
CA LEU A 352 -9.05 30.42 18.44
C LEU A 352 -9.77 29.36 17.59
N GLU A 353 -10.60 29.76 16.64
CA GLU A 353 -11.31 28.85 15.75
C GLU A 353 -10.37 28.18 14.73
N CYS A 354 -9.18 28.76 14.51
CA CYS A 354 -8.10 28.11 13.76
C CYS A 354 -7.57 26.84 14.42
N TYR A 355 -7.88 26.62 15.70
CA TYR A 355 -7.36 25.49 16.49
C TYR A 355 -8.47 24.59 17.05
N PRO A 356 -9.32 23.98 16.20
CA PRO A 356 -10.42 23.17 16.69
C PRO A 356 -9.92 21.91 17.41
N ILE A 357 -10.62 21.56 18.51
CA ILE A 357 -10.41 20.29 19.21
C ILE A 357 -11.06 19.16 18.41
N VAL A 358 -10.23 18.29 17.85
CA VAL A 358 -10.60 17.14 17.03
C VAL A 358 -11.25 16.05 17.86
N VAL A 359 -10.61 15.68 18.96
CA VAL A 359 -11.13 14.73 19.95
C VAL A 359 -10.63 15.14 21.31
N SER A 360 -11.43 14.92 22.35
CA SER A 360 -11.05 15.19 23.74
C SER A 360 -11.59 14.11 24.66
N CYS A 361 -10.85 13.85 25.73
CA CYS A 361 -11.28 13.02 26.86
C CYS A 361 -10.93 13.74 28.18
N PRO A 362 -11.87 13.85 29.14
CA PRO A 362 -13.24 13.33 29.11
C PRO A 362 -14.23 14.23 28.35
N ILE A 363 -14.07 15.55 28.43
CA ILE A 363 -14.90 16.56 27.76
C ILE A 363 -14.01 17.60 27.09
N LYS A 364 -14.56 18.50 26.26
CA LYS A 364 -13.78 19.55 25.59
C LYS A 364 -13.33 20.64 26.59
N PRO A 365 -12.02 20.83 26.83
CA PRO A 365 -11.50 21.79 27.81
C PRO A 365 -11.33 23.20 27.22
N LEU A 366 -12.42 23.86 26.82
CA LEU A 366 -12.38 25.14 26.08
C LEU A 366 -11.61 26.25 26.82
N ASN A 367 -11.67 26.26 28.14
CA ASN A 367 -10.96 27.20 29.02
C ASN A 367 -9.42 27.07 28.95
N HIS A 368 -8.89 25.96 28.43
CA HIS A 368 -7.44 25.76 28.27
C HIS A 368 -6.91 26.17 26.89
N MET A 369 -7.79 26.38 25.91
CA MET A 369 -7.40 26.64 24.52
C MET A 369 -6.54 27.90 24.34
N PRO A 370 -6.76 29.03 25.03
CA PRO A 370 -5.88 30.19 24.89
C PRO A 370 -4.41 29.88 25.18
N ASN A 371 -4.14 29.16 26.27
CA ASN A 371 -2.78 28.72 26.62
C ASN A 371 -2.25 27.69 25.61
N VAL A 372 -3.10 26.78 25.13
CA VAL A 372 -2.70 25.79 24.13
C VAL A 372 -2.24 26.49 22.84
N VAL A 373 -3.03 27.43 22.33
CA VAL A 373 -2.70 28.20 21.11
C VAL A 373 -1.46 29.05 21.31
N GLN A 374 -1.29 29.67 22.48
CA GLN A 374 -0.07 30.39 22.83
C GLN A 374 1.16 29.49 22.73
N ILE A 375 1.12 28.28 23.35
CA ILE A 375 2.24 27.34 23.33
C ILE A 375 2.53 26.86 21.91
N ILE A 376 1.49 26.53 21.12
CA ILE A 376 1.64 26.12 19.72
C ILE A 376 2.40 27.19 18.93
N THR A 377 2.05 28.45 19.14
CA THR A 377 2.64 29.59 18.44
C THR A 377 4.07 29.87 18.91
N GLU A 378 4.31 29.94 20.23
CA GLU A 378 5.62 30.25 20.81
C GLU A 378 6.64 29.12 20.64
N ARG A 379 6.19 27.86 20.56
CA ARG A 379 7.04 26.66 20.48
C ARG A 379 6.93 25.96 19.13
N ALA A 380 6.45 26.65 18.09
CA ALA A 380 6.18 26.08 16.76
C ALA A 380 7.37 25.33 16.18
N SER A 381 8.59 25.88 16.27
CA SER A 381 9.80 25.25 15.74
C SER A 381 10.17 23.95 16.44
N GLU A 382 9.90 23.84 17.74
CA GLU A 382 10.16 22.62 18.51
C GLU A 382 9.15 21.54 18.21
N LEU A 383 7.88 21.94 18.07
CA LEU A 383 6.78 21.05 17.70
C LEU A 383 6.96 20.53 16.25
N ALA A 384 7.42 21.39 15.34
CA ALA A 384 7.72 21.03 13.95
C ALA A 384 8.87 20.03 13.80
N ALA A 385 9.78 19.92 14.78
CA ALA A 385 10.87 18.95 14.75
C ALA A 385 10.40 17.49 14.89
N MET A 386 9.17 17.27 15.39
CA MET A 386 8.51 15.97 15.51
C MET A 386 9.28 14.92 16.35
N ASP A 387 10.38 15.24 17.02
CA ASP A 387 11.18 14.26 17.78
C ASP A 387 11.14 14.45 19.29
N LYS A 388 10.46 15.50 19.75
CA LYS A 388 10.41 15.89 21.15
C LYS A 388 8.98 16.02 21.64
N VAL A 389 8.86 15.81 22.95
CA VAL A 389 7.67 16.17 23.71
C VAL A 389 7.96 17.52 24.35
N VAL A 390 7.09 18.50 24.11
CA VAL A 390 7.20 19.85 24.66
C VAL A 390 6.45 19.89 25.98
N TYR A 391 7.12 20.34 27.04
CA TYR A 391 6.54 20.59 28.36
C TYR A 391 6.43 22.09 28.59
N TYR A 392 5.29 22.51 29.12
CA TYR A 392 5.06 23.91 29.49
C TYR A 392 4.26 23.98 30.79
N PHE A 393 4.78 24.68 31.78
CA PHE A 393 4.08 24.97 33.03
C PHE A 393 3.67 26.44 33.05
N SER A 394 2.37 26.72 33.18
CA SER A 394 1.85 28.07 33.44
C SER A 394 1.90 28.36 34.94
N PRO A 395 2.78 29.24 35.42
CA PRO A 395 2.84 29.59 36.84
C PRO A 395 1.61 30.38 37.28
N ARG A 396 0.97 31.11 36.35
CA ARG A 396 -0.25 31.88 36.62
C ARG A 396 -1.43 30.96 36.93
N ASP A 397 -1.61 29.93 36.12
CA ASP A 397 -2.77 29.03 36.23
C ASP A 397 -2.46 27.76 37.02
N GLN A 398 -1.20 27.56 37.43
CA GLN A 398 -0.71 26.35 38.11
C GLN A 398 -0.99 25.06 37.31
N ARG A 399 -0.83 25.14 35.98
CA ARG A 399 -1.16 24.06 35.04
C ARG A 399 0.03 23.62 34.23
N THR A 400 0.09 22.32 33.94
CA THR A 400 1.10 21.76 33.03
C THR A 400 0.46 21.28 31.74
N TYR A 401 1.11 21.59 30.63
CA TYR A 401 0.76 21.20 29.27
C TYR A 401 1.89 20.36 28.70
N VAL A 402 1.55 19.20 28.14
CA VAL A 402 2.51 18.29 27.52
C VAL A 402 2.05 18.02 26.09
N MET A 403 2.90 18.32 25.11
CA MET A 403 2.51 18.37 23.71
C MET A 403 3.45 17.58 22.81
N ALA A 404 2.90 16.97 21.77
CA ALA A 404 3.67 16.41 20.66
C ALA A 404 2.85 16.42 19.36
N CYS A 405 3.52 16.67 18.24
CA CYS A 405 2.86 16.60 16.93
C CYS A 405 2.65 15.15 16.48
N THR A 406 1.45 14.83 16.04
CA THR A 406 1.10 13.53 15.46
C THR A 406 1.09 13.56 13.94
N ASP A 407 0.94 14.75 13.35
CA ASP A 407 1.06 15.08 11.92
C ASP A 407 1.41 16.57 11.78
N PRO A 408 1.77 17.07 10.58
CA PRO A 408 2.12 18.48 10.39
C PRO A 408 1.11 19.50 10.94
N ARG A 409 -0.19 19.17 10.91
CA ARG A 409 -1.29 20.02 11.39
C ARG A 409 -2.05 19.42 12.57
N MET A 410 -1.55 18.36 13.19
CA MET A 410 -2.26 17.66 14.27
C MET A 410 -1.39 17.53 15.50
N MET A 411 -1.91 17.96 16.65
CA MET A 411 -1.16 17.99 17.90
C MET A 411 -1.89 17.26 19.02
N LEU A 412 -1.16 16.36 19.68
CA LEU A 412 -1.57 15.75 20.93
C LEU A 412 -1.23 16.68 22.09
N VAL A 413 -2.21 16.96 22.94
CA VAL A 413 -2.08 17.82 24.12
C VAL A 413 -2.62 17.09 25.34
N VAL A 414 -1.82 17.04 26.40
CA VAL A 414 -2.21 16.55 27.73
C VAL A 414 -2.14 17.71 28.71
N VAL A 415 -3.18 17.86 29.53
CA VAL A 415 -3.33 18.95 30.50
C VAL A 415 -3.43 18.38 31.90
N PHE A 416 -2.72 18.99 32.85
CA PHE A 416 -2.81 18.71 34.28
C PHE A 416 -3.05 19.99 35.07
N ASP A 417 -4.00 19.97 36.00
CA ASP A 417 -4.19 21.01 37.04
C ASP A 417 -3.20 20.85 38.20
N SER A 418 -1.94 20.61 37.85
CA SER A 418 -0.82 20.57 38.79
C SER A 418 0.49 20.73 38.04
N LYS A 419 1.55 21.10 38.76
CA LYS A 419 2.91 21.07 38.24
C LYS A 419 3.36 19.61 38.03
N LYS A 420 3.78 19.27 36.82
CA LYS A 420 4.42 17.99 36.48
C LYS A 420 5.87 18.20 36.11
N ASP A 421 6.74 17.25 36.51
CA ASP A 421 8.16 17.30 36.17
C ASP A 421 8.40 16.63 34.80
N GLU A 422 9.29 17.19 33.98
CA GLU A 422 9.73 16.58 32.72
C GLU A 422 10.38 15.20 32.92
N LYS A 423 10.89 14.93 34.13
CA LYS A 423 11.46 13.64 34.54
C LYS A 423 10.40 12.54 34.72
N GLU A 424 9.11 12.86 34.72
CA GLU A 424 8.03 11.87 34.77
C GLU A 424 7.95 11.07 33.44
N SER A 425 8.81 10.06 33.35
CA SER A 425 9.01 9.27 32.13
C SER A 425 7.74 8.62 31.60
N HIS A 426 6.77 8.26 32.46
CA HIS A 426 5.51 7.66 32.01
C HIS A 426 4.64 8.62 31.19
N ILE A 427 4.60 9.92 31.50
CA ILE A 427 3.84 10.92 30.74
C ILE A 427 4.51 11.11 29.39
N ARG A 428 5.83 11.34 29.43
CA ARG A 428 6.64 11.55 28.22
C ARG A 428 6.53 10.36 27.27
N ASN A 429 6.70 9.14 27.79
CA ASN A 429 6.63 7.92 26.99
C ASN A 429 5.25 7.74 26.38
N PHE A 430 4.16 7.96 27.15
CA PHE A 430 2.81 7.88 26.59
C PHE A 430 2.60 8.85 25.43
N VAL A 431 2.94 10.14 25.62
CA VAL A 431 2.74 11.18 24.61
C VAL A 431 3.60 10.90 23.38
N PHE A 432 4.86 10.53 23.57
CA PHE A 432 5.78 10.19 22.50
C PHE A 432 5.34 8.95 21.73
N ASP A 433 5.01 7.86 22.42
CA ASP A 433 4.63 6.58 21.81
C ASP A 433 3.32 6.71 21.04
N LEU A 434 2.32 7.41 21.60
CA LEU A 434 1.05 7.66 20.92
C LEU A 434 1.26 8.53 19.68
N ALA A 435 2.07 9.58 19.76
CA ALA A 435 2.40 10.41 18.61
C ALA A 435 3.13 9.63 17.51
N LEU A 436 4.11 8.81 17.88
CA LEU A 436 4.84 7.94 16.94
C LEU A 436 3.91 6.91 16.29
N GLN A 437 2.99 6.32 17.04
CA GLN A 437 1.98 5.39 16.53
C GLN A 437 1.04 6.08 15.51
N LEU A 438 0.61 7.31 15.80
CA LEU A 438 -0.29 8.09 14.92
C LEU A 438 0.41 8.62 13.66
N ARG A 439 1.73 8.78 13.66
CA ARG A 439 2.50 9.02 12.43
C ARG A 439 2.67 7.78 11.57
N CYS A 440 2.34 6.60 12.11
CA CYS A 440 2.37 5.32 11.39
C CYS A 440 3.76 4.91 10.85
N ASN A 441 4.87 5.51 11.29
CA ASN A 441 6.22 5.16 10.82
C ASN A 441 6.53 3.67 11.02
N LYS A 442 6.10 3.13 12.16
CA LYS A 442 6.38 1.74 12.55
C LYS A 442 5.88 0.71 11.53
N VAL A 443 4.71 0.91 10.92
CA VAL A 443 4.23 -0.07 9.95
C VAL A 443 5.10 -0.10 8.70
N PHE A 444 5.73 1.02 8.33
CA PHE A 444 6.71 1.07 7.24
C PHE A 444 8.07 0.48 7.64
N SER A 445 8.52 0.68 8.89
CA SER A 445 9.74 -0.01 9.37
C SER A 445 9.54 -1.52 9.43
N ASP A 446 8.32 -1.98 9.73
CA ASP A 446 7.94 -3.40 9.80
C ASP A 446 7.76 -4.04 8.40
N LEU A 447 7.97 -3.29 7.31
CA LEU A 447 7.97 -3.82 5.93
C LEU A 447 9.06 -4.88 5.75
N LYS A 448 10.20 -4.73 6.42
CA LYS A 448 11.21 -5.78 6.47
C LYS A 448 10.74 -6.86 7.45
N PRO A 449 10.51 -8.11 7.01
CA PRO A 449 10.11 -9.17 7.91
C PRO A 449 11.20 -9.40 8.97
N ASN A 450 10.82 -9.46 10.24
CA ASN A 450 11.74 -9.92 11.30
C ASN A 450 11.98 -11.42 11.07
N THR A 451 13.15 -11.77 10.52
CA THR A 451 13.63 -13.16 10.40
C THR A 451 14.14 -13.70 11.72
#